data_AF-A0A4U1B667-F1
#
_entry.id   AF-A0A4U1B667-F1
#
_cell.length_a   1.000
_cell.length_b   1.000
_cell.length_c   1.000
_cell.angle_alpha   90.00
_cell.angle_beta   90.00
_cell.angle_gamma   90.00
#
_symmetry.space_group_name_H-M   'P 1'
#
loop_
_entity.id
_entity.type
_entity.pdbx_description
1 polymer ?
#
loop_
_entity_poly.entity_id
_entity_poly.type
_entity_poly.pdbx_seq_one_letter_code
_entity_poly.pdbx_strand_id
1 'polypeptide(L)'
;MKKTDVNTYQHYLKVVDCQQACPAHTPVPEYIRLITQQRYSDAYMLNWQSNVFPGILGRVCDRPCEPACRRTRVEDKAVAICRLKRVTADYKEDITERLPKAPKRQNGKRIALVGAGPASLTVARDLLPLGYQIDMFERDAKAGGMMRSQIPQFRLPHDVLDEELNYILDMGVNGYFNHPIDSLENLLNKNYDAVFIGTGAPKGRHLPLPGYDDCQLDIKIGIDWLSGVSFEHISEAPKRVVVLGGGNTAMDCCRTAKRLGATDVKVLVRSSFEAMKASPWEKEDAMAEEIAIMPNHSPLEYKRNDDGSIQIAFEKVISSYDKSNNRTLTPTGEIVKVDCDLVLVAIGQDTSFPWIERDIGLKFNDWSQPILNKLTLQSTLPQVFFGGDSAFGPENIITAVAHGHKAAISIDLFCHGKQPENRPDSDFNLISQKMGMHEWRYDNQIEHHQRLAVPHIDWQQASQQLATEVELGFDEQLALQEAQRCLNCDIQTVFTESKCIECSACEDICPLDCINFIDDIHKSGDANTLLAGKLRVEKATPEQDYFISDKLHTGHIMVKDEDLCVHCGLCAERCPTGAWDMQKLILSNIEATIK
;
A
#
# COMPACT_ATOMS: atom_id res chain seq x y z
N MET A 1 -17.21 -1.32 -33.20
CA MET A 1 -16.37 -1.22 -31.98
C MET A 1 -15.59 -2.51 -31.74
N LYS A 2 -14.47 -2.48 -31.01
CA LYS A 2 -13.73 -3.70 -30.64
C LYS A 2 -14.37 -4.33 -29.39
N LYS A 3 -14.73 -5.61 -29.47
CA LYS A 3 -15.20 -6.41 -28.33
C LYS A 3 -14.14 -6.45 -27.22
N THR A 4 -14.57 -6.39 -25.97
CA THR A 4 -13.67 -6.53 -24.81
C THR A 4 -13.08 -7.94 -24.77
N ASP A 5 -11.76 -8.04 -24.58
CA ASP A 5 -11.09 -9.34 -24.47
C ASP A 5 -11.27 -9.93 -23.07
N VAL A 6 -12.19 -10.87 -22.98
CA VAL A 6 -12.53 -11.61 -21.75
C VAL A 6 -11.76 -12.92 -21.60
N ASN A 7 -10.84 -13.22 -22.53
CA ASN A 7 -10.05 -14.45 -22.48
C ASN A 7 -8.80 -14.33 -21.60
N THR A 8 -8.64 -13.20 -20.90
CA THR A 8 -7.52 -12.97 -19.98
C THR A 8 -8.06 -12.59 -18.61
N TYR A 9 -7.43 -13.09 -17.55
CA TYR A 9 -7.82 -12.75 -16.18
C TYR A 9 -7.55 -11.27 -15.84
N GLN A 10 -6.65 -10.62 -16.58
CA GLN A 10 -6.26 -9.22 -16.40
C GLN A 10 -7.46 -8.27 -16.50
N HIS A 11 -8.41 -8.55 -17.40
CA HIS A 11 -9.64 -7.78 -17.49
C HIS A 11 -10.42 -7.82 -16.17
N TYR A 12 -10.68 -9.01 -15.64
CA TYR A 12 -11.44 -9.19 -14.40
C TYR A 12 -10.74 -8.59 -13.19
N LEU A 13 -9.41 -8.71 -13.14
CA LEU A 13 -8.62 -8.04 -12.11
C LEU A 13 -8.75 -6.52 -12.22
N LYS A 14 -8.64 -5.94 -13.42
CA LYS A 14 -8.75 -4.48 -13.65
C LYS A 14 -10.09 -3.91 -13.15
N VAL A 15 -11.14 -4.72 -13.15
CA VAL A 15 -12.50 -4.32 -12.73
C VAL A 15 -12.67 -4.35 -11.20
N VAL A 16 -11.75 -4.95 -10.43
CA VAL A 16 -11.79 -4.89 -8.96
C VAL A 16 -10.93 -3.75 -8.45
N ASP A 17 -11.45 -2.53 -8.47
CA ASP A 17 -10.71 -1.28 -8.22
C ASP A 17 -9.86 -1.29 -6.94
N CYS A 18 -10.42 -1.76 -5.82
CA CYS A 18 -9.70 -1.83 -4.54
C CYS A 18 -8.53 -2.85 -4.56
N GLN A 19 -8.67 -3.94 -5.32
CA GLN A 19 -7.61 -4.93 -5.53
C GLN A 19 -6.57 -4.43 -6.54
N GLN A 20 -6.98 -3.67 -7.56
CA GLN A 20 -6.04 -3.02 -8.49
C GLN A 20 -5.21 -1.94 -7.84
N ALA A 21 -5.84 -1.11 -7.01
CA ALA A 21 -5.16 -0.03 -6.32
C ALA A 21 -4.18 -0.54 -5.25
N CYS A 22 -4.37 -1.77 -4.76
CA CYS A 22 -3.41 -2.41 -3.87
C CYS A 22 -2.18 -2.87 -4.67
N PRO A 23 -0.95 -2.38 -4.39
CA PRO A 23 0.25 -2.78 -5.12
C PRO A 23 0.51 -4.29 -5.11
N ALA A 24 0.12 -4.97 -4.04
CA ALA A 24 0.26 -6.41 -3.91
C ALA A 24 -0.99 -7.19 -4.39
N HIS A 25 -1.98 -6.52 -4.96
CA HIS A 25 -3.22 -7.13 -5.46
C HIS A 25 -3.96 -8.03 -4.45
N THR A 26 -3.96 -7.62 -3.18
CA THR A 26 -4.67 -8.35 -2.11
C THR A 26 -6.15 -8.55 -2.48
N PRO A 27 -6.71 -9.77 -2.36
CA PRO A 27 -8.10 -10.09 -2.75
C PRO A 27 -9.11 -9.52 -1.74
N VAL A 28 -9.27 -8.19 -1.75
CA VAL A 28 -10.03 -7.41 -0.76
C VAL A 28 -11.46 -7.90 -0.57
N PRO A 29 -12.29 -8.00 -1.62
CA PRO A 29 -13.69 -8.37 -1.41
C PRO A 29 -13.84 -9.79 -0.87
N GLU A 30 -12.96 -10.71 -1.28
CA GLU A 30 -13.06 -12.12 -0.88
C GLU A 30 -12.74 -12.32 0.60
N TYR A 31 -11.67 -11.71 1.14
CA TYR A 31 -11.41 -11.84 2.57
C TYR A 31 -12.46 -11.11 3.41
N ILE A 32 -13.02 -9.99 2.94
CA ILE A 32 -14.11 -9.29 3.65
C ILE A 32 -15.36 -10.17 3.69
N ARG A 33 -15.69 -10.88 2.61
CA ARG A 33 -16.78 -11.86 2.59
C ARG A 33 -16.54 -13.03 3.55
N LEU A 34 -15.30 -13.40 3.83
CA LEU A 34 -15.00 -14.42 4.86
C LEU A 34 -15.18 -13.88 6.28
N ILE A 35 -14.98 -12.58 6.50
CA ILE A 35 -15.30 -11.91 7.79
C ILE A 35 -16.80 -11.99 8.08
N THR A 36 -17.67 -11.78 7.08
CA THR A 36 -19.13 -11.90 7.30
C THR A 36 -19.57 -13.32 7.64
N GLN A 37 -18.72 -14.32 7.37
CA GLN A 37 -18.92 -15.73 7.72
C GLN A 37 -18.21 -16.11 9.04
N GLN A 38 -17.61 -15.16 9.76
CA GLN A 38 -16.79 -15.39 10.97
C GLN A 38 -15.60 -16.33 10.72
N ARG A 39 -15.14 -16.45 9.47
CA ARG A 39 -14.02 -17.30 9.07
C ARG A 39 -12.72 -16.51 9.08
N TYR A 40 -12.36 -15.97 10.24
CA TYR A 40 -11.24 -15.03 10.41
C TYR A 40 -9.89 -15.63 9.99
N SER A 41 -9.59 -16.87 10.40
CA SER A 41 -8.35 -17.56 10.01
C SER A 41 -8.25 -17.78 8.50
N ASP A 42 -9.37 -18.07 7.82
CA ASP A 42 -9.40 -18.21 6.36
C ASP A 42 -9.21 -16.87 5.66
N ALA A 43 -9.85 -15.82 6.18
CA ALA A 43 -9.69 -14.45 5.69
C ALA A 43 -8.23 -13.96 5.85
N TYR A 44 -7.61 -14.26 6.99
CA TYR A 44 -6.22 -13.95 7.27
C TYR A 44 -5.29 -14.67 6.29
N MET A 45 -5.46 -15.99 6.12
CA MET A 45 -4.63 -16.77 5.20
C MET A 45 -4.76 -16.31 3.75
N LEU A 46 -5.97 -15.94 3.32
CA LEU A 46 -6.19 -15.39 1.99
C LEU A 46 -5.48 -14.04 1.80
N ASN A 47 -5.48 -13.19 2.83
CA ASN A 47 -4.76 -11.93 2.81
C ASN A 47 -3.24 -12.14 2.81
N TRP A 48 -2.74 -13.08 3.62
CA TRP A 48 -1.33 -13.44 3.75
C TRP A 48 -0.74 -13.98 2.44
N GLN A 49 -1.56 -14.48 1.51
CA GLN A 49 -1.10 -14.92 0.20
C GLN A 49 -0.38 -13.84 -0.60
N SER A 50 -0.84 -12.59 -0.54
CA SER A 50 -0.29 -11.49 -1.32
C SER A 50 0.26 -10.35 -0.46
N ASN A 51 -0.27 -10.15 0.75
CA ASN A 51 0.11 -9.04 1.61
C ASN A 51 1.28 -9.39 2.54
N VAL A 52 1.47 -10.68 2.84
CA VAL A 52 2.40 -11.32 3.80
C VAL A 52 2.44 -10.77 5.24
N PHE A 53 1.88 -9.59 5.49
CA PHE A 53 1.76 -8.91 6.79
C PHE A 53 0.32 -8.37 7.04
N PRO A 54 -0.74 -9.19 7.05
CA PRO A 54 -2.11 -8.71 7.30
C PRO A 54 -2.29 -7.92 8.61
N GLY A 55 -1.66 -8.33 9.71
CA GLY A 55 -1.76 -7.72 11.02
C GLY A 55 -1.05 -6.37 11.12
N ILE A 56 0.17 -6.27 10.59
CA ILE A 56 0.92 -5.02 10.47
C ILE A 56 0.18 -4.05 9.55
N LEU A 57 -0.19 -4.49 8.34
CA LEU A 57 -0.84 -3.62 7.35
C LEU A 57 -2.32 -3.37 7.65
N GLY A 58 -2.92 -4.09 8.59
CA GLY A 58 -4.22 -3.73 9.16
C GLY A 58 -4.17 -2.52 10.08
N ARG A 59 -2.97 -2.16 10.56
CA ARG A 59 -2.73 -1.04 11.47
C ARG A 59 -2.19 0.17 10.72
N VAL A 60 -1.12 -0.01 9.94
CA VAL A 60 -0.29 1.10 9.41
C VAL A 60 -0.29 1.26 7.88
N CYS A 61 -1.16 0.55 7.15
CA CYS A 61 -1.23 0.72 5.70
C CYS A 61 -1.71 2.12 5.29
N ASP A 62 -1.16 2.63 4.19
CA ASP A 62 -1.59 3.89 3.55
C ASP A 62 -2.91 3.79 2.78
N ARG A 63 -3.54 2.61 2.82
CA ARG A 63 -4.90 2.33 2.33
C ARG A 63 -5.16 2.77 0.88
N PRO A 64 -4.30 2.47 -0.11
CA PRO A 64 -4.55 2.87 -1.50
C PRO A 64 -5.85 2.26 -2.07
N CYS A 65 -6.30 1.14 -1.48
CA CYS A 65 -7.54 0.46 -1.82
C CYS A 65 -8.82 1.19 -1.38
N GLU A 66 -8.78 2.03 -0.34
CA GLU A 66 -9.99 2.70 0.17
C GLU A 66 -10.45 3.85 -0.75
N PRO A 67 -9.58 4.77 -1.22
CA PRO A 67 -9.98 5.79 -2.20
C PRO A 67 -10.53 5.21 -3.52
N ALA A 68 -10.03 4.05 -3.94
CA ALA A 68 -10.49 3.35 -5.14
C ALA A 68 -11.76 2.50 -4.93
N CYS A 69 -12.29 2.40 -3.70
CA CYS A 69 -13.39 1.50 -3.40
C CYS A 69 -14.67 1.93 -4.13
N ARG A 70 -15.28 1.04 -4.92
CA ARG A 70 -16.55 1.30 -5.66
C ARG A 70 -17.72 1.74 -4.78
N ARG A 71 -17.66 1.50 -3.46
CA ARG A 71 -18.66 2.00 -2.52
C ARG A 71 -18.79 3.53 -2.58
N THR A 72 -17.71 4.24 -2.93
CA THR A 72 -17.71 5.70 -3.06
C THR A 72 -18.59 6.23 -4.19
N ARG A 73 -19.03 5.35 -5.12
CA ARG A 73 -19.96 5.67 -6.20
C ARG A 73 -21.41 5.80 -5.72
N VAL A 74 -21.71 5.27 -4.53
CA VAL A 74 -23.06 5.25 -3.93
C VAL A 74 -23.08 6.03 -2.61
N GLU A 75 -21.96 6.11 -1.90
CA GLU A 75 -21.83 6.76 -0.58
C GLU A 75 -20.58 7.65 -0.53
N ASP A 76 -20.52 8.60 0.42
CA ASP A 76 -19.34 9.48 0.55
C ASP A 76 -18.08 8.75 1.07
N LYS A 77 -18.24 7.59 1.72
CA LYS A 77 -17.15 6.89 2.41
C LYS A 77 -16.98 5.46 1.93
N ALA A 78 -15.75 5.10 1.62
CA ALA A 78 -15.34 3.74 1.32
C ALA A 78 -15.62 2.75 2.47
N VAL A 79 -15.54 1.46 2.16
CA VAL A 79 -15.42 0.40 3.17
C VAL A 79 -14.11 0.58 3.94
N ALA A 80 -14.10 0.34 5.25
CA ALA A 80 -12.91 0.39 6.10
C ALA A 80 -12.01 -0.85 5.92
N ILE A 81 -11.53 -1.03 4.70
CA ILE A 81 -10.76 -2.19 4.22
C ILE A 81 -9.54 -2.45 5.11
N CYS A 82 -8.81 -1.40 5.51
CA CYS A 82 -7.62 -1.53 6.34
C CYS A 82 -7.95 -2.10 7.72
N ARG A 83 -9.03 -1.62 8.33
CA ARG A 83 -9.45 -2.04 9.67
C ARG A 83 -10.11 -3.42 9.67
N LEU A 84 -10.86 -3.74 8.61
CA LEU A 84 -11.33 -5.12 8.38
C LEU A 84 -10.17 -6.10 8.17
N LYS A 85 -9.08 -5.68 7.53
CA LYS A 85 -7.85 -6.48 7.45
C LYS A 85 -7.28 -6.73 8.85
N ARG A 86 -7.25 -5.73 9.74
CA ARG A 86 -6.85 -5.91 11.15
C ARG A 86 -7.75 -6.92 11.88
N VAL A 87 -9.06 -6.86 11.69
CA VAL A 87 -10.01 -7.85 12.27
C VAL A 87 -9.58 -9.29 11.95
N THR A 88 -9.16 -9.56 10.70
CA THR A 88 -8.69 -10.91 10.35
C THR A 88 -7.48 -11.35 11.17
N ALA A 89 -6.59 -10.42 11.53
CA ALA A 89 -5.38 -10.72 12.29
C ALA A 89 -5.64 -10.82 13.80
N ASP A 90 -6.55 -10.00 14.33
CA ASP A 90 -6.88 -9.93 15.75
C ASP A 90 -7.77 -11.12 16.19
N TYR A 91 -8.61 -11.65 15.29
CA TYR A 91 -9.54 -12.76 15.59
C TYR A 91 -9.14 -14.12 14.99
N LYS A 92 -7.99 -14.23 14.33
CA LYS A 92 -7.51 -15.53 13.82
C LYS A 92 -7.15 -16.47 14.97
N GLU A 93 -7.34 -17.75 14.71
CA GLU A 93 -6.69 -18.82 15.47
C GLU A 93 -5.23 -18.98 15.01
N ASP A 94 -4.46 -19.85 15.67
CA ASP A 94 -3.08 -20.16 15.24
C ASP A 94 -3.06 -20.70 13.80
N ILE A 95 -2.30 -20.04 12.94
CA ILE A 95 -2.17 -20.36 11.52
C ILE A 95 -0.88 -21.10 11.17
N THR A 96 -0.01 -21.39 12.16
CA THR A 96 1.32 -21.97 11.94
C THR A 96 1.28 -23.26 11.11
N GLU A 97 0.29 -24.13 11.33
CA GLU A 97 0.14 -25.37 10.56
C GLU A 97 -0.31 -25.15 9.11
N ARG A 98 -0.91 -23.99 8.82
CA ARG A 98 -1.46 -23.60 7.52
C ARG A 98 -0.43 -22.86 6.65
N LEU A 99 0.68 -22.41 7.24
CA LEU A 99 1.76 -21.74 6.52
C LEU A 99 2.45 -22.71 5.55
N PRO A 100 2.91 -22.22 4.39
CA PRO A 100 3.70 -23.03 3.47
C PRO A 100 5.01 -23.46 4.15
N LYS A 101 5.41 -24.72 3.92
CA LYS A 101 6.62 -25.29 4.51
C LYS A 101 7.69 -25.44 3.45
N ALA A 102 8.93 -25.06 3.79
CA ALA A 102 10.07 -25.36 2.93
C ALA A 102 10.20 -26.89 2.73
N PRO A 103 10.49 -27.35 1.51
CA PRO A 103 10.64 -28.77 1.23
C PRO A 103 11.90 -29.32 1.94
N LYS A 104 11.83 -30.57 2.41
CA LYS A 104 12.98 -31.24 3.06
C LYS A 104 14.21 -31.32 2.16
N ARG A 105 13.99 -31.43 0.84
CA ARG A 105 15.07 -31.43 -0.16
C ARG A 105 15.14 -30.04 -0.78
N GLN A 106 16.26 -29.36 -0.55
CA GLN A 106 16.56 -28.09 -1.20
C GLN A 106 16.80 -28.28 -2.70
N ASN A 107 16.53 -27.23 -3.47
CA ASN A 107 16.70 -27.21 -4.93
C ASN A 107 18.17 -26.99 -5.36
N GLY A 108 19.08 -26.78 -4.41
CA GLY A 108 20.51 -26.59 -4.64
C GLY A 108 20.92 -25.16 -4.98
N LYS A 109 20.01 -24.19 -4.94
CA LYS A 109 20.25 -22.77 -5.22
C LYS A 109 20.34 -21.95 -3.93
N ARG A 110 21.28 -21.01 -3.88
CA ARG A 110 21.57 -20.17 -2.72
C ARG A 110 21.36 -18.70 -3.02
N ILE A 111 20.54 -18.03 -2.22
CA ILE A 111 20.19 -16.62 -2.39
C ILE A 111 20.65 -15.83 -1.15
N ALA A 112 21.31 -14.70 -1.37
CA ALA A 112 21.63 -13.74 -0.32
C ALA A 112 20.60 -12.61 -0.31
N LEU A 113 20.03 -12.30 0.86
CA LEU A 113 19.16 -11.15 1.06
C LEU A 113 19.88 -10.13 1.96
N VAL A 114 19.99 -8.88 1.52
CA VAL A 114 20.61 -7.80 2.29
C VAL A 114 19.52 -6.88 2.83
N GLY A 115 19.40 -6.81 4.16
CA GLY A 115 18.30 -6.20 4.90
C GLY A 115 17.18 -7.20 5.20
N ALA A 116 16.61 -7.13 6.40
CA ALA A 116 15.48 -7.92 6.89
C ALA A 116 14.20 -7.05 7.02
N GLY A 117 14.00 -6.15 6.05
CA GLY A 117 12.77 -5.36 5.90
C GLY A 117 11.66 -6.11 5.15
N PRO A 118 10.52 -5.44 4.91
CA PRO A 118 9.35 -6.07 4.29
C PRO A 118 9.65 -6.70 2.92
N ALA A 119 10.42 -6.02 2.06
CA ALA A 119 10.74 -6.53 0.73
C ALA A 119 11.54 -7.85 0.76
N SER A 120 12.60 -7.93 1.58
CA SER A 120 13.42 -9.14 1.69
C SER A 120 12.67 -10.29 2.34
N LEU A 121 11.84 -10.01 3.33
CA LEU A 121 10.99 -11.03 3.95
C LEU A 121 9.96 -11.58 2.97
N THR A 122 9.36 -10.75 2.12
CA THR A 122 8.49 -11.25 1.05
C THR A 122 9.25 -12.14 0.06
N VAL A 123 10.46 -11.75 -0.36
CA VAL A 123 11.31 -12.59 -1.23
C VAL A 123 11.61 -13.93 -0.55
N ALA A 124 11.92 -13.91 0.75
CA ALA A 124 12.18 -15.13 1.51
C ALA A 124 10.96 -16.05 1.55
N ARG A 125 9.80 -15.49 1.89
CA ARG A 125 8.52 -16.19 1.95
C ARG A 125 8.17 -16.89 0.65
N ASP A 126 8.43 -16.27 -0.51
CA ASP A 126 8.10 -16.85 -1.81
C ASP A 126 9.11 -17.90 -2.29
N LEU A 127 10.40 -17.71 -2.00
CA LEU A 127 11.45 -18.62 -2.48
C LEU A 127 11.65 -19.85 -1.57
N LEU A 128 11.42 -19.75 -0.26
CA LEU A 128 11.60 -20.89 0.66
C LEU A 128 10.72 -22.11 0.32
N PRO A 129 9.42 -21.96 -0.01
CA PRO A 129 8.57 -23.08 -0.44
C PRO A 129 9.06 -23.76 -1.72
N LEU A 130 9.84 -23.07 -2.56
CA LEU A 130 10.46 -23.61 -3.77
C LEU A 130 11.78 -24.34 -3.49
N GLY A 131 12.23 -24.38 -2.24
CA GLY A 131 13.40 -25.13 -1.78
C GLY A 131 14.73 -24.39 -1.89
N TYR A 132 14.71 -23.06 -2.07
CA TYR A 132 15.93 -22.26 -2.04
C TYR A 132 16.55 -22.23 -0.64
N GLN A 133 17.88 -22.20 -0.59
CA GLN A 133 18.60 -21.83 0.64
C GLN A 133 18.73 -20.31 0.69
N ILE A 134 18.27 -19.70 1.78
CA ILE A 134 18.26 -18.25 1.94
C ILE A 134 19.14 -17.85 3.12
N ASP A 135 20.14 -17.02 2.83
CA ASP A 135 21.00 -16.36 3.82
C ASP A 135 20.59 -14.89 3.89
N MET A 136 20.08 -14.43 5.04
CA MET A 136 19.59 -13.06 5.24
C MET A 136 20.54 -12.29 6.16
N PHE A 137 21.07 -11.17 5.68
CA PHE A 137 22.01 -10.32 6.43
C PHE A 137 21.31 -9.04 6.87
N GLU A 138 21.27 -8.79 8.18
CA GLU A 138 20.65 -7.61 8.78
C GLU A 138 21.66 -6.91 9.70
N ARG A 139 21.77 -5.59 9.55
CA ARG A 139 22.64 -4.75 10.38
C ARG A 139 22.14 -4.70 11.83
N ASP A 140 20.84 -4.64 12.02
CA ASP A 140 20.22 -4.48 13.33
C ASP A 140 20.04 -5.86 14.03
N ALA A 141 19.69 -5.85 15.32
CA ALA A 141 19.61 -7.08 16.13
C ALA A 141 18.37 -7.94 15.84
N LYS A 142 17.34 -7.39 15.19
CA LYS A 142 16.08 -8.06 14.87
C LYS A 142 15.59 -7.65 13.47
N ALA A 143 14.82 -8.53 12.84
CA ALA A 143 14.14 -8.24 11.58
C ALA A 143 13.03 -7.18 11.75
N GLY A 144 12.62 -6.59 10.62
CA GLY A 144 11.51 -5.63 10.52
C GLY A 144 11.92 -4.33 9.83
N GLY A 145 13.23 -4.03 9.78
CA GLY A 145 13.75 -2.81 9.19
C GLY A 145 13.04 -1.57 9.72
N MET A 146 12.62 -0.68 8.81
CA MET A 146 11.94 0.57 9.17
C MET A 146 10.57 0.38 9.82
N MET A 147 9.90 -0.77 9.63
CA MET A 147 8.65 -1.05 10.37
C MET A 147 8.89 -1.15 11.87
N ARG A 148 10.08 -1.63 12.27
CA ARG A 148 10.47 -1.71 13.68
C ARG A 148 11.13 -0.42 14.16
N SER A 149 12.00 0.19 13.35
CA SER A 149 12.82 1.31 13.81
C SER A 149 12.17 2.68 13.65
N GLN A 150 11.13 2.83 12.83
CA GLN A 150 10.54 4.16 12.57
C GLN A 150 9.06 4.27 12.96
N ILE A 151 8.33 3.15 12.97
CA ILE A 151 6.90 3.18 13.32
C ILE A 151 6.76 3.06 14.84
N PRO A 152 6.11 4.03 15.50
CA PRO A 152 5.95 3.98 16.94
C PRO A 152 5.10 2.80 17.42
N GLN A 153 5.41 2.28 18.61
CA GLN A 153 4.74 1.12 19.19
C GLN A 153 3.22 1.32 19.39
N PHE A 154 2.78 2.55 19.68
CA PHE A 154 1.35 2.88 19.81
C PHE A 154 0.55 2.78 18.50
N ARG A 155 1.23 2.70 17.34
CA ARG A 155 0.62 2.42 16.03
C ARG A 155 0.88 0.98 15.59
N LEU A 156 2.07 0.46 15.88
CA LEU A 156 2.45 -0.90 15.52
C LEU A 156 3.11 -1.61 16.71
N PRO A 157 2.32 -2.39 17.46
CA PRO A 157 2.83 -3.17 18.58
C PRO A 157 3.92 -4.17 18.16
N HIS A 158 4.96 -4.31 18.99
CA HIS A 158 6.10 -5.19 18.72
C HIS A 158 5.74 -6.69 18.72
N ASP A 159 4.72 -7.09 19.46
CA ASP A 159 4.19 -8.46 19.48
C ASP A 159 3.54 -8.83 18.15
N VAL A 160 2.71 -7.95 17.58
CA VAL A 160 2.12 -8.13 16.24
C VAL A 160 3.21 -8.19 15.17
N LEU A 161 4.22 -7.33 15.30
CA LEU A 161 5.36 -7.33 14.39
C LEU A 161 6.16 -8.63 14.54
N ASP A 162 6.59 -9.00 15.74
CA ASP A 162 7.37 -10.21 15.99
C ASP A 162 6.61 -11.47 15.54
N GLU A 163 5.30 -11.56 15.77
CA GLU A 163 4.45 -12.66 15.28
C GLU A 163 4.55 -12.83 13.76
N GLU A 164 4.25 -11.78 12.99
CA GLU A 164 4.19 -11.90 11.52
C GLU A 164 5.56 -12.04 10.85
N LEU A 165 6.60 -11.41 11.41
CA LEU A 165 7.95 -11.58 10.88
C LEU A 165 8.48 -12.99 11.16
N ASN A 166 8.20 -13.53 12.35
CA ASN A 166 8.67 -14.88 12.72
C ASN A 166 8.00 -15.96 11.87
N TYR A 167 6.76 -15.77 11.42
CA TYR A 167 6.14 -16.69 10.44
C TYR A 167 6.99 -16.92 9.20
N ILE A 168 7.76 -15.91 8.76
CA ILE A 168 8.64 -16.02 7.60
C ILE A 168 10.04 -16.50 8.01
N LEU A 169 10.59 -15.98 9.10
CA LEU A 169 11.92 -16.38 9.58
C LEU A 169 11.98 -17.88 9.91
N ASP A 170 10.92 -18.38 10.55
CA ASP A 170 10.79 -19.78 10.99
C ASP A 170 10.53 -20.75 9.82
N MET A 171 10.31 -20.27 8.59
CA MET A 171 10.22 -21.10 7.39
C MET A 171 11.59 -21.70 6.97
N GLY A 172 12.68 -21.30 7.62
CA GLY A 172 14.03 -21.82 7.36
C GLY A 172 15.00 -20.77 6.81
N VAL A 173 14.81 -19.48 7.14
CA VAL A 173 15.77 -18.42 6.82
C VAL A 173 17.02 -18.59 7.68
N ASN A 174 18.22 -18.58 7.08
CA ASN A 174 19.46 -18.43 7.83
C ASN A 174 19.69 -16.94 8.12
N GLY A 175 19.19 -16.47 9.27
CA GLY A 175 19.30 -15.08 9.69
C GLY A 175 20.64 -14.73 10.34
N TYR A 176 21.39 -13.81 9.74
CA TYR A 176 22.60 -13.20 10.26
C TYR A 176 22.30 -11.77 10.72
N PHE A 177 21.88 -11.62 11.97
CA PHE A 177 21.61 -10.33 12.62
C PHE A 177 22.89 -9.72 13.19
N ASN A 178 22.90 -8.39 13.39
CA ASN A 178 24.12 -7.63 13.73
C ASN A 178 25.25 -7.82 12.71
N HIS A 179 24.91 -7.99 11.44
CA HIS A 179 25.83 -8.29 10.35
C HIS A 179 25.65 -7.29 9.19
N PRO A 180 26.15 -6.04 9.33
CA PRO A 180 26.20 -5.11 8.22
C PRO A 180 27.05 -5.68 7.07
N ILE A 181 26.62 -5.40 5.84
CA ILE A 181 27.43 -5.66 4.64
C ILE A 181 28.16 -4.37 4.26
N ASP A 182 29.49 -4.43 4.28
CA ASP A 182 30.36 -3.29 3.97
C ASP A 182 30.82 -3.26 2.51
N SER A 183 30.63 -4.36 1.77
CA SER A 183 31.10 -4.52 0.38
C SER A 183 30.20 -5.47 -0.39
N LEU A 184 29.61 -5.00 -1.49
CA LEU A 184 28.83 -5.84 -2.40
C LEU A 184 29.73 -6.80 -3.17
N GLU A 185 30.91 -6.35 -3.60
CA GLU A 185 31.90 -7.20 -4.27
C GLU A 185 32.24 -8.44 -3.45
N ASN A 186 32.54 -8.27 -2.15
CA ASN A 186 32.84 -9.38 -1.26
C ASN A 186 31.66 -10.35 -1.10
N LEU A 187 30.43 -9.84 -1.11
CA LEU A 187 29.23 -10.67 -1.07
C LEU A 187 29.06 -11.48 -2.37
N LEU A 188 29.33 -10.86 -3.53
CA LEU A 188 29.29 -11.55 -4.83
C LEU A 188 30.34 -12.67 -4.92
N ASN A 189 31.52 -12.46 -4.33
CA ASN A 189 32.60 -13.46 -4.27
C ASN A 189 32.26 -14.69 -3.41
N LYS A 190 31.17 -14.67 -2.62
CA LYS A 190 30.68 -15.84 -1.86
C LYS A 190 29.89 -16.85 -2.71
N ASN A 191 29.81 -16.65 -4.02
CA ASN A 191 29.18 -17.56 -4.99
C ASN A 191 27.70 -17.88 -4.69
N TYR A 192 26.91 -16.84 -4.39
CA TYR A 192 25.45 -16.94 -4.38
C TYR A 192 24.91 -16.96 -5.81
N ASP A 193 23.82 -17.71 -6.07
CA ASP A 193 23.16 -17.72 -7.38
C ASP A 193 22.49 -16.37 -7.67
N ALA A 194 21.94 -15.70 -6.65
CA ALA A 194 21.47 -14.33 -6.74
C ALA A 194 21.59 -13.56 -5.42
N VAL A 195 21.64 -12.24 -5.50
CA VAL A 195 21.65 -11.31 -4.38
C VAL A 195 20.47 -10.35 -4.52
N PHE A 196 19.67 -10.23 -3.47
CA PHE A 196 18.59 -9.24 -3.38
C PHE A 196 18.93 -8.18 -2.34
N ILE A 197 18.78 -6.92 -2.72
CA ILE A 197 19.07 -5.76 -1.87
C ILE A 197 17.74 -5.08 -1.49
N GLY A 198 17.37 -5.23 -0.22
CA GLY A 198 16.18 -4.69 0.41
C GLY A 198 16.51 -3.81 1.61
N THR A 199 17.58 -3.00 1.53
CA THR A 199 18.10 -2.17 2.64
C THR A 199 17.30 -0.89 2.90
N GLY A 200 16.30 -0.60 2.06
CA GLY A 200 15.46 0.60 2.18
C GLY A 200 16.20 1.91 1.83
N ALA A 201 15.67 3.04 2.32
CA ALA A 201 16.21 4.38 2.11
C ALA A 201 16.73 5.02 3.43
N PRO A 202 17.84 4.52 4.00
CA PRO A 202 18.21 4.80 5.39
C PRO A 202 18.69 6.24 5.65
N LYS A 203 18.91 7.07 4.62
CA LYS A 203 19.51 8.40 4.79
C LYS A 203 18.43 9.48 4.88
N GLY A 204 18.29 10.10 6.04
CA GLY A 204 17.43 11.27 6.19
C GLY A 204 18.01 12.52 5.52
N ARG A 205 17.12 13.40 5.06
CA ARG A 205 17.54 14.69 4.48
C ARG A 205 17.83 15.73 5.54
N HIS A 206 18.99 16.36 5.43
CA HIS A 206 19.34 17.53 6.23
C HIS A 206 18.73 18.81 5.63
N LEU A 207 18.57 19.81 6.48
CA LEU A 207 18.13 21.15 6.09
C LEU A 207 19.16 22.20 6.55
N PRO A 208 20.26 22.38 5.80
CA PRO A 208 21.30 23.34 6.17
C PRO A 208 20.82 24.76 5.84
N LEU A 209 20.32 25.47 6.84
CA LEU A 209 19.95 26.89 6.75
C LEU A 209 21.00 27.74 7.49
N PRO A 210 21.03 29.07 7.28
CA PRO A 210 21.83 29.96 8.12
C PRO A 210 21.63 29.68 9.61
N GLY A 211 22.73 29.62 10.37
CA GLY A 211 22.74 29.31 11.81
C GLY A 211 22.62 27.82 12.16
N TYR A 212 22.60 26.91 11.17
CA TYR A 212 22.54 25.46 11.41
C TYR A 212 23.70 24.97 12.29
N ASP A 213 24.93 25.39 12.02
CA ASP A 213 26.13 24.92 12.73
C ASP A 213 26.09 25.28 14.23
N ASP A 214 25.54 26.45 14.58
CA ASP A 214 25.39 26.90 15.98
C ASP A 214 24.30 26.13 16.75
N CYS A 215 23.40 25.45 16.03
CA CYS A 215 22.22 24.77 16.58
C CYS A 215 22.26 23.24 16.34
N GLN A 216 23.31 22.71 15.71
CA GLN A 216 23.34 21.34 15.16
C GLN A 216 23.04 20.25 16.20
N LEU A 217 23.43 20.44 17.46
CA LEU A 217 23.20 19.46 18.52
C LEU A 217 21.72 19.21 18.81
N ASP A 218 20.89 20.24 18.63
CA ASP A 218 19.46 20.24 18.95
C ASP A 218 18.59 20.08 17.69
N ILE A 219 19.21 19.94 16.51
CA ILE A 219 18.55 19.62 15.24
C ILE A 219 18.78 18.15 14.93
N LYS A 220 17.75 17.32 15.06
CA LYS A 220 17.79 15.88 14.79
C LYS A 220 17.02 15.54 13.53
N ILE A 221 17.47 14.51 12.82
CA ILE A 221 16.71 13.91 11.73
C ILE A 221 15.59 13.07 12.34
N GLY A 222 14.36 13.24 11.84
CA GLY A 222 13.18 12.59 12.40
C GLY A 222 13.28 11.06 12.43
N ILE A 223 13.76 10.43 11.36
CA ILE A 223 13.91 8.96 11.31
C ILE A 223 14.95 8.44 12.29
N ASP A 224 16.08 9.15 12.46
CA ASP A 224 17.13 8.74 13.39
C ASP A 224 16.67 8.93 14.84
N TRP A 225 15.90 9.99 15.09
CA TRP A 225 15.29 10.25 16.38
C TRP A 225 14.24 9.19 16.74
N LEU A 226 13.33 8.84 15.82
CA LEU A 226 12.34 7.76 16.02
C LEU A 226 13.01 6.41 16.26
N SER A 227 14.10 6.12 15.54
CA SER A 227 14.94 4.94 15.77
C SER A 227 15.57 4.96 17.16
N GLY A 228 16.08 6.12 17.60
CA GLY A 228 16.57 6.31 18.97
C GLY A 228 15.52 6.06 20.03
N VAL A 229 14.25 6.45 19.80
CA VAL A 229 13.14 6.13 20.73
C VAL A 229 12.81 4.64 20.70
N SER A 230 12.71 4.04 19.52
CA SER A 230 12.32 2.63 19.34
C SER A 230 13.35 1.66 19.92
N PHE A 231 14.63 2.02 19.91
CA PHE A 231 15.72 1.27 20.55
C PHE A 231 16.04 1.75 21.97
N GLU A 232 15.16 2.53 22.59
CA GLU A 232 15.25 2.99 23.98
C GLU A 232 16.51 3.82 24.31
N HIS A 233 17.13 4.43 23.29
CA HIS A 233 18.22 5.39 23.47
C HIS A 233 17.70 6.79 23.83
N ILE A 234 16.41 7.06 23.59
CA ILE A 234 15.74 8.32 23.89
C ILE A 234 14.46 8.01 24.68
N SER A 235 14.38 8.51 25.92
CA SER A 235 13.25 8.28 26.83
C SER A 235 12.47 9.53 27.21
N GLU A 236 12.95 10.71 26.80
CA GLU A 236 12.30 11.99 27.08
C GLU A 236 12.46 12.97 25.92
N ALA A 237 11.49 13.87 25.78
CA ALA A 237 11.54 14.99 24.85
C ALA A 237 11.48 16.32 25.64
N PRO A 238 12.17 17.37 25.18
CA PRO A 238 12.10 18.66 25.85
C PRO A 238 10.72 19.30 25.67
N LYS A 239 10.47 20.38 26.44
CA LYS A 239 9.15 21.00 26.53
C LYS A 239 8.63 21.52 25.19
N ARG A 240 9.50 22.15 24.39
CA ARG A 240 9.15 22.77 23.10
C ARG A 240 9.79 22.03 21.95
N VAL A 241 8.99 21.39 21.11
CA VAL A 241 9.46 20.61 19.95
C VAL A 241 8.87 21.17 18.66
N VAL A 242 9.74 21.45 17.69
CA VAL A 242 9.32 21.83 16.33
C VAL A 242 9.63 20.68 15.38
N VAL A 243 8.61 20.23 14.65
CA VAL A 243 8.76 19.21 13.59
C VAL A 243 8.64 19.87 12.23
N LEU A 244 9.64 19.69 11.39
CA LEU A 244 9.71 20.23 10.03
C LEU A 244 9.36 19.13 9.03
N GLY A 245 8.15 19.18 8.44
CA GLY A 245 7.70 18.16 7.50
C GLY A 245 6.19 18.01 7.49
N GLY A 246 5.67 17.32 6.48
CA GLY A 246 4.23 17.08 6.34
C GLY A 246 3.87 15.71 5.80
N GLY A 247 4.72 14.71 6.02
CA GLY A 247 4.46 13.29 5.72
C GLY A 247 4.20 12.49 7.01
N ASN A 248 3.93 11.19 6.88
CA ASN A 248 3.62 10.31 8.01
C ASN A 248 4.73 10.31 9.08
N THR A 249 6.01 10.31 8.67
CA THR A 249 7.16 10.45 9.60
C THR A 249 7.07 11.69 10.48
N ALA A 250 6.57 12.81 9.96
CA ALA A 250 6.41 14.04 10.74
C ALA A 250 5.28 13.90 11.79
N MET A 251 4.21 13.19 11.45
CA MET A 251 3.11 12.88 12.37
C MET A 251 3.58 11.91 13.47
N ASP A 252 4.35 10.89 13.11
CA ASP A 252 4.95 9.97 14.07
C ASP A 252 5.91 10.68 15.02
N CYS A 253 6.75 11.59 14.51
CA CYS A 253 7.66 12.41 15.33
C CYS A 253 6.89 13.27 16.35
N CYS A 254 5.86 14.00 15.92
CA CYS A 254 5.17 14.94 16.81
C CYS A 254 4.36 14.21 17.90
N ARG A 255 3.66 13.14 17.55
CA ARG A 255 2.89 12.30 18.47
C ARG A 255 3.78 11.55 19.46
N THR A 256 4.95 11.10 19.01
CA THR A 256 5.95 10.48 19.88
C THR A 256 6.55 11.52 20.83
N ALA A 257 6.88 12.73 20.36
CA ALA A 257 7.40 13.79 21.21
C ALA A 257 6.42 14.16 22.33
N LYS A 258 5.11 14.24 22.04
CA LYS A 258 4.05 14.48 23.03
C LYS A 258 4.05 13.41 24.13
N ARG A 259 4.13 12.13 23.75
CA ARG A 259 4.18 10.99 24.68
C ARG A 259 5.47 10.93 25.52
N LEU A 260 6.57 11.46 24.99
CA LEU A 260 7.83 11.63 25.73
C LEU A 260 7.86 12.86 26.64
N GLY A 261 6.72 13.54 26.83
CA GLY A 261 6.56 14.61 27.81
C GLY A 261 6.63 16.04 27.23
N ALA A 262 6.75 16.21 25.91
CA ALA A 262 6.72 17.54 25.32
C ALA A 262 5.34 18.19 25.52
N THR A 263 5.31 19.43 26.01
CA THR A 263 4.06 20.15 26.29
C THR A 263 3.63 21.04 25.12
N ASP A 264 4.59 21.56 24.36
CA ASP A 264 4.38 22.45 23.22
C ASP A 264 5.02 21.84 21.96
N VAL A 265 4.21 21.16 21.16
CA VAL A 265 4.65 20.50 19.92
C VAL A 265 4.00 21.20 18.73
N LYS A 266 4.83 21.68 17.80
CA LYS A 266 4.37 22.35 16.57
C LYS A 266 4.90 21.64 15.34
N VAL A 267 4.03 21.36 14.38
CA VAL A 267 4.41 20.87 13.05
C VAL A 267 4.36 22.03 12.08
N LEU A 268 5.47 22.30 11.40
CA LEU A 268 5.55 23.34 10.37
C LEU A 268 5.81 22.70 9.00
N VAL A 269 5.00 23.10 8.03
CA VAL A 269 5.04 22.56 6.67
C VAL A 269 4.88 23.67 5.64
N ARG A 270 5.66 23.58 4.55
CA ARG A 270 5.65 24.54 3.44
C ARG A 270 4.46 24.40 2.48
N SER A 271 3.61 23.39 2.65
CA SER A 271 2.41 23.15 1.84
C SER A 271 1.16 23.56 2.60
N SER A 272 0.03 23.68 1.88
CA SER A 272 -1.26 23.77 2.53
C SER A 272 -1.57 22.50 3.33
N PHE A 273 -2.56 22.59 4.22
CA PHE A 273 -3.00 21.47 5.06
C PHE A 273 -3.58 20.32 4.23
N GLU A 274 -4.29 20.64 3.15
CA GLU A 274 -4.90 19.70 2.22
C GLU A 274 -3.82 19.01 1.38
N ALA A 275 -2.78 19.74 0.98
CA ALA A 275 -1.68 19.23 0.16
C ALA A 275 -0.55 18.56 0.97
N MET A 276 -0.73 18.36 2.28
CA MET A 276 0.19 17.55 3.09
C MET A 276 0.23 16.11 2.56
N LYS A 277 1.42 15.50 2.58
CA LYS A 277 1.61 14.10 2.18
C LYS A 277 1.12 13.11 3.23
N ALA A 278 1.00 13.55 4.48
CA ALA A 278 0.48 12.75 5.58
C ALA A 278 -0.97 12.37 5.31
N SER A 279 -1.30 11.13 5.63
CA SER A 279 -2.65 10.60 5.45
C SER A 279 -3.68 11.42 6.25
N PRO A 280 -4.93 11.58 5.77
CA PRO A 280 -5.95 12.36 6.46
C PRO A 280 -6.14 11.95 7.93
N TRP A 281 -6.19 10.64 8.21
CA TRP A 281 -6.35 10.11 9.57
C TRP A 281 -5.15 10.41 10.48
N GLU A 282 -3.91 10.43 9.97
CA GLU A 282 -2.74 10.80 10.78
C GLU A 282 -2.77 12.29 11.17
N LYS A 283 -3.31 13.14 10.29
CA LYS A 283 -3.52 14.57 10.59
C LYS A 283 -4.62 14.75 11.64
N GLU A 284 -5.72 14.01 11.51
CA GLU A 284 -6.84 14.01 12.46
C GLU A 284 -6.38 13.58 13.86
N ASP A 285 -5.62 12.48 13.96
CA ASP A 285 -5.04 11.99 15.21
C ASP A 285 -4.10 13.02 15.86
N ALA A 286 -3.19 13.62 15.08
CA ALA A 286 -2.27 14.62 15.61
C ALA A 286 -3.03 15.85 16.15
N MET A 287 -4.10 16.27 15.46
CA MET A 287 -4.95 17.36 15.92
C MET A 287 -5.76 16.99 17.16
N ALA A 288 -6.24 15.75 17.26
CA ALA A 288 -6.94 15.23 18.43
C ALA A 288 -6.04 15.18 19.68
N GLU A 289 -4.72 15.00 19.49
CA GLU A 289 -3.70 15.09 20.54
C GLU A 289 -3.23 16.54 20.83
N GLU A 290 -3.98 17.54 20.34
CA GLU A 290 -3.73 18.98 20.52
C GLU A 290 -2.37 19.45 19.95
N ILE A 291 -1.89 18.82 18.88
CA ILE A 291 -0.65 19.22 18.21
C ILE A 291 -0.97 20.30 17.17
N ALA A 292 -0.29 21.44 17.27
CA ALA A 292 -0.50 22.56 16.37
C ALA A 292 0.16 22.31 15.01
N ILE A 293 -0.63 22.25 13.93
CA ILE A 293 -0.13 22.14 12.55
C ILE A 293 -0.19 23.53 11.91
N MET A 294 0.96 24.07 11.51
CA MET A 294 1.11 25.36 10.85
C MET A 294 1.45 25.15 9.36
N PRO A 295 0.43 25.12 8.48
CA PRO A 295 0.64 25.00 7.04
C PRO A 295 1.23 26.28 6.45
N ASN A 296 1.76 26.21 5.24
CA ASN A 296 2.26 27.36 4.49
C ASN A 296 3.41 28.13 5.15
N HIS A 297 4.29 27.46 5.90
CA HIS A 297 5.46 28.06 6.53
C HIS A 297 6.75 27.41 6.00
N SER A 298 7.63 28.22 5.40
CA SER A 298 8.94 27.78 4.93
C SER A 298 10.04 28.28 5.88
N PRO A 299 10.91 27.41 6.40
CA PRO A 299 11.98 27.83 7.31
C PRO A 299 13.04 28.65 6.56
N LEU A 300 13.58 29.68 7.23
CA LEU A 300 14.57 30.62 6.69
C LEU A 300 15.93 30.47 7.38
N GLU A 301 15.96 30.53 8.71
CA GLU A 301 17.19 30.52 9.51
C GLU A 301 16.95 29.94 10.91
N TYR A 302 18.03 29.45 11.50
CA TYR A 302 18.13 29.05 12.90
C TYR A 302 18.91 30.13 13.67
N LYS A 303 18.50 30.41 14.91
CA LYS A 303 19.24 31.29 15.80
C LYS A 303 19.27 30.71 17.21
N ARG A 304 20.45 30.67 17.82
CA ARG A 304 20.58 30.37 19.25
C ARG A 304 20.19 31.60 20.08
N ASN A 305 19.27 31.42 21.01
CA ASN A 305 18.89 32.43 21.99
C ASN A 305 19.85 32.40 23.20
N ASP A 306 19.89 33.49 23.97
CA ASP A 306 20.76 33.63 25.13
C ASP A 306 20.43 32.63 26.25
N ASP A 307 19.18 32.16 26.33
CA ASP A 307 18.72 31.14 27.28
C ASP A 307 19.09 29.71 26.84
N GLY A 308 19.75 29.56 25.69
CA GLY A 308 20.13 28.28 25.11
C GLY A 308 19.05 27.63 24.25
N SER A 309 17.87 28.24 24.06
CA SER A 309 16.86 27.73 23.13
C SER A 309 17.17 28.07 21.67
N ILE A 310 16.48 27.43 20.74
CA ILE A 310 16.57 27.71 19.31
C ILE A 310 15.34 28.50 18.87
N GLN A 311 15.56 29.62 18.21
CA GLN A 311 14.54 30.31 17.44
C GLN A 311 14.66 29.92 15.97
N ILE A 312 13.55 29.51 15.35
CA ILE A 312 13.47 29.30 13.91
C ILE A 312 12.60 30.41 13.32
N ALA A 313 13.13 31.10 12.32
CA ALA A 313 12.35 32.03 11.51
C ALA A 313 11.72 31.30 10.33
N PHE A 314 10.44 31.57 10.10
CA PHE A 314 9.67 31.05 8.98
C PHE A 314 9.12 32.20 8.17
N GLU A 315 9.12 32.05 6.86
CA GLU A 315 8.34 32.90 5.97
C GLU A 315 7.05 32.20 5.59
N LYS A 316 5.95 32.93 5.68
CA LYS A 316 4.67 32.44 5.18
C LYS A 316 4.69 32.46 3.66
N VAL A 317 4.25 31.35 3.06
CA VAL A 317 4.30 31.14 1.61
C VAL A 317 2.92 30.78 1.08
N ILE A 318 2.60 31.22 -0.12
CA ILE A 318 1.38 30.79 -0.83
C ILE A 318 1.80 29.82 -1.92
N SER A 319 1.22 28.63 -1.92
CA SER A 319 1.42 27.67 -2.99
C SER A 319 0.51 27.97 -4.18
N SER A 320 1.08 28.12 -5.36
CA SER A 320 0.37 28.09 -6.64
C SER A 320 0.81 26.87 -7.44
N TYR A 321 -0.12 26.30 -8.21
CA TYR A 321 0.14 25.20 -9.12
C TYR A 321 0.03 25.72 -10.55
N ASP A 322 1.01 25.42 -11.39
CA ASP A 322 0.91 25.69 -12.82
C ASP A 322 0.03 24.64 -13.54
N LYS A 323 -0.22 24.84 -14.84
CA LYS A 323 -0.99 23.89 -15.67
C LYS A 323 -0.33 22.51 -15.79
N SER A 324 0.94 22.39 -15.43
CA SER A 324 1.71 21.14 -15.41
C SER A 324 1.77 20.53 -14.00
N ASN A 325 0.97 21.05 -13.06
CA ASN A 325 0.93 20.66 -11.66
C ASN A 325 2.25 20.89 -10.88
N ASN A 326 3.15 21.72 -11.39
CA ASN A 326 4.34 22.11 -10.65
C ASN A 326 3.97 23.17 -9.61
N ARG A 327 4.42 22.93 -8.38
CA ARG A 327 4.15 23.82 -7.25
C ARG A 327 5.21 24.92 -7.16
N THR A 328 4.77 26.16 -7.22
CA THR A 328 5.59 27.35 -6.89
C THR A 328 5.19 27.87 -5.53
N LEU A 329 6.17 28.22 -4.70
CA LEU A 329 5.94 28.84 -3.39
C LEU A 329 6.30 30.32 -3.51
N THR A 330 5.30 31.19 -3.38
CA THR A 330 5.51 32.65 -3.39
C THR A 330 5.54 33.15 -1.95
N PRO A 331 6.63 33.80 -1.51
CA PRO A 331 6.70 34.35 -0.17
C PRO A 331 5.76 35.54 0.01
N THR A 332 5.16 35.67 1.19
CA THR A 332 4.26 36.80 1.52
C THR A 332 4.98 37.97 2.18
N GLY A 333 6.25 37.80 2.59
CA GLY A 333 7.00 38.76 3.39
C GLY A 333 6.64 38.77 4.88
N GLU A 334 5.68 37.95 5.31
CA GLU A 334 5.32 37.79 6.73
C GLU A 334 6.27 36.78 7.38
N ILE A 335 7.06 37.24 8.36
CA ILE A 335 8.01 36.41 9.11
C ILE A 335 7.40 36.02 10.46
N VAL A 336 7.35 34.72 10.72
CA VAL A 336 6.92 34.14 12.00
C VAL A 336 8.13 33.52 12.68
N LYS A 337 8.31 33.78 13.96
CA LYS A 337 9.42 33.24 14.76
C LYS A 337 8.87 32.28 15.81
N VAL A 338 9.48 31.10 15.90
CA VAL A 338 9.07 30.05 16.83
C VAL A 338 10.27 29.63 17.66
N ASP A 339 10.16 29.78 18.98
CA ASP A 339 11.19 29.29 19.92
C ASP A 339 10.92 27.82 20.28
N CYS A 340 11.98 27.04 20.34
CA CYS A 340 11.95 25.60 20.61
C CYS A 340 13.25 25.11 21.25
N ASP A 341 13.21 23.91 21.81
CA ASP A 341 14.36 23.25 22.45
C ASP A 341 14.89 22.08 21.59
N LEU A 342 14.06 21.55 20.69
CA LEU A 342 14.40 20.46 19.78
C LEU A 342 13.74 20.68 18.42
N VAL A 343 14.51 20.46 17.35
CA VAL A 343 14.01 20.47 15.97
C VAL A 343 14.11 19.08 15.37
N LEU A 344 12.99 18.54 14.90
CA LEU A 344 12.93 17.26 14.20
C LEU A 344 12.72 17.48 12.71
N VAL A 345 13.72 17.14 11.90
CA VAL A 345 13.68 17.31 10.44
C VAL A 345 13.14 16.05 9.77
N ALA A 346 11.91 16.11 9.25
CA ALA A 346 11.17 15.02 8.62
C ALA A 346 10.75 15.39 7.17
N ILE A 347 11.71 15.84 6.35
CA ILE A 347 11.48 16.37 5.00
C ILE A 347 11.71 15.36 3.86
N GLY A 348 12.01 14.11 4.19
CA GLY A 348 12.21 13.02 3.24
C GLY A 348 13.44 12.16 3.54
N GLN A 349 13.55 11.08 2.79
CA GLN A 349 14.62 10.08 2.89
C GLN A 349 15.21 9.84 1.50
N ASP A 350 16.48 9.45 1.45
CA ASP A 350 17.22 9.13 0.23
C ASP A 350 17.84 7.74 0.36
N THR A 351 17.99 7.06 -0.78
CA THR A 351 18.72 5.80 -0.84
C THR A 351 20.21 6.04 -0.60
N SER A 352 20.87 5.12 0.10
CA SER A 352 22.30 5.24 0.39
C SER A 352 23.00 3.88 0.29
N PHE A 353 24.01 3.83 -0.57
CA PHE A 353 24.78 2.63 -0.88
C PHE A 353 26.30 2.89 -0.88
N PRO A 354 26.89 3.40 0.23
CA PRO A 354 28.33 3.62 0.31
C PRO A 354 29.14 2.31 0.26
N TRP A 355 28.51 1.19 0.63
CA TRP A 355 29.05 -0.17 0.64
C TRP A 355 28.99 -0.85 -0.75
N ILE A 356 28.44 -0.19 -1.77
CA ILE A 356 28.44 -0.70 -3.13
C ILE A 356 29.53 0.02 -3.93
N GLU A 357 30.55 -0.75 -4.31
CA GLU A 357 31.64 -0.30 -5.15
C GLU A 357 31.12 0.22 -6.50
N ARG A 358 31.74 1.29 -7.04
CA ARG A 358 31.24 1.93 -8.28
C ARG A 358 31.82 1.32 -9.55
N ASP A 359 32.87 0.52 -9.43
CA ASP A 359 33.63 -0.11 -10.51
C ASP A 359 33.24 -1.57 -10.79
N ILE A 360 32.35 -2.16 -9.98
CA ILE A 360 31.87 -3.53 -10.17
C ILE A 360 30.84 -3.69 -11.30
N GLY A 361 30.50 -2.62 -12.03
CA GLY A 361 29.57 -2.66 -13.18
C GLY A 361 28.10 -2.37 -12.86
N LEU A 362 27.78 -1.99 -11.62
CA LEU A 362 26.45 -1.53 -11.22
C LEU A 362 26.26 -0.04 -11.55
N LYS A 363 25.26 0.30 -12.37
CA LYS A 363 24.98 1.70 -12.75
C LYS A 363 23.93 2.34 -11.84
N PHE A 364 24.10 3.63 -11.62
CA PHE A 364 23.21 4.47 -10.83
C PHE A 364 22.77 5.69 -11.64
N ASN A 365 21.60 6.24 -11.30
CA ASN A 365 21.11 7.51 -11.85
C ASN A 365 21.68 8.72 -11.08
N ASP A 366 21.32 9.93 -11.51
CA ASP A 366 21.76 11.19 -10.89
C ASP A 366 21.34 11.34 -9.40
N TRP A 367 20.34 10.57 -8.98
CA TRP A 367 19.83 10.53 -7.60
C TRP A 367 20.51 9.45 -6.75
N SER A 368 21.59 8.82 -7.24
CA SER A 368 22.27 7.71 -6.59
C SER A 368 21.38 6.49 -6.32
N GLN A 369 20.35 6.29 -7.15
CA GLN A 369 19.51 5.08 -7.15
C GLN A 369 20.00 4.10 -8.24
N PRO A 370 19.92 2.78 -8.02
CA PRO A 370 20.34 1.81 -9.01
C PRO A 370 19.47 1.91 -10.28
N ILE A 371 20.07 1.72 -11.46
CA ILE A 371 19.31 1.60 -12.71
C ILE A 371 18.79 0.17 -12.81
N LEU A 372 17.47 0.03 -12.79
CA LEU A 372 16.77 -1.26 -12.76
C LEU A 372 15.83 -1.41 -13.96
N ASN A 373 15.60 -2.65 -14.39
CA ASN A 373 14.43 -2.98 -15.20
C ASN A 373 13.17 -2.88 -14.31
N LYS A 374 12.20 -2.06 -14.70
CA LYS A 374 10.99 -1.79 -13.89
C LYS A 374 10.11 -3.02 -13.67
N LEU A 375 10.09 -3.95 -14.62
CA LEU A 375 9.32 -5.19 -14.51
C LEU A 375 10.04 -6.15 -13.57
N THR A 376 11.31 -6.46 -13.87
CA THR A 376 12.05 -7.56 -13.24
C THR A 376 12.79 -7.16 -11.97
N LEU A 377 12.93 -5.86 -11.72
CA LEU A 377 13.74 -5.27 -10.64
C LEU A 377 15.22 -5.70 -10.65
N GLN A 378 15.66 -6.26 -11.78
CA GLN A 378 17.03 -6.65 -12.02
C GLN A 378 17.88 -5.41 -12.31
N SER A 379 19.06 -5.37 -11.73
CA SER A 379 20.01 -4.28 -11.96
C SER A 379 20.84 -4.51 -13.22
N THR A 380 21.81 -3.62 -13.49
CA THR A 380 22.78 -3.83 -14.57
C THR A 380 23.75 -4.98 -14.29
N LEU A 381 23.81 -5.47 -13.05
CA LEU A 381 24.45 -6.74 -12.71
C LEU A 381 23.40 -7.86 -12.70
N PRO A 382 23.49 -8.88 -13.59
CA PRO A 382 22.42 -9.85 -13.78
C PRO A 382 22.03 -10.63 -12.51
N GLN A 383 22.99 -10.91 -11.62
CA GLN A 383 22.73 -11.64 -10.38
C GLN A 383 22.24 -10.76 -9.21
N VAL A 384 22.10 -9.44 -9.42
CA VAL A 384 21.73 -8.48 -8.37
C VAL A 384 20.38 -7.84 -8.66
N PHE A 385 19.48 -7.97 -7.69
CA PHE A 385 18.11 -7.45 -7.72
C PHE A 385 17.91 -6.47 -6.56
N PHE A 386 17.01 -5.51 -6.74
CA PHE A 386 16.66 -4.55 -5.69
C PHE A 386 15.15 -4.55 -5.48
N GLY A 387 14.68 -4.18 -4.29
CA GLY A 387 13.26 -4.00 -4.03
C GLY A 387 12.99 -3.06 -2.86
N GLY A 388 11.71 -2.80 -2.59
CA GLY A 388 11.29 -1.81 -1.59
C GLY A 388 11.89 -0.42 -1.85
N ASP A 389 12.13 0.33 -0.79
CA ASP A 389 12.60 1.71 -0.91
C ASP A 389 14.02 1.82 -1.48
N SER A 390 14.81 0.74 -1.41
CA SER A 390 16.16 0.67 -2.03
C SER A 390 16.13 0.65 -3.55
N ALA A 391 14.97 0.36 -4.18
CA ALA A 391 14.86 0.35 -5.64
C ALA A 391 14.62 1.76 -6.22
N PHE A 392 13.52 2.41 -5.80
CA PHE A 392 13.04 3.66 -6.41
C PHE A 392 12.91 4.84 -5.44
N GLY A 393 13.32 4.66 -4.18
CA GLY A 393 13.15 5.63 -3.10
C GLY A 393 11.96 5.30 -2.19
N PRO A 394 11.74 6.12 -1.15
CA PRO A 394 10.77 5.83 -0.09
C PRO A 394 9.32 5.85 -0.62
N GLU A 395 8.63 4.72 -0.46
CA GLU A 395 7.19 4.59 -0.70
C GLU A 395 6.49 4.01 0.54
N ASN A 396 5.56 3.07 0.36
CA ASN A 396 4.80 2.43 1.41
C ASN A 396 5.15 0.94 1.53
N ILE A 397 4.82 0.36 2.69
CA ILE A 397 5.16 -1.03 3.01
C ILE A 397 4.53 -2.01 2.02
N ILE A 398 3.29 -1.77 1.57
CA ILE A 398 2.61 -2.65 0.62
C ILE A 398 3.27 -2.65 -0.77
N THR A 399 3.85 -1.52 -1.22
CA THR A 399 4.69 -1.49 -2.42
C THR A 399 5.97 -2.29 -2.19
N ALA A 400 6.59 -2.22 -1.00
CA ALA A 400 7.77 -3.03 -0.71
C ALA A 400 7.48 -4.53 -0.77
N VAL A 401 6.31 -4.97 -0.28
CA VAL A 401 5.80 -6.34 -0.45
C VAL A 401 5.62 -6.68 -1.93
N ALA A 402 4.96 -5.82 -2.71
CA ALA A 402 4.78 -6.02 -4.14
C ALA A 402 6.13 -6.16 -4.89
N HIS A 403 7.12 -5.32 -4.56
CA HIS A 403 8.48 -5.44 -5.09
C HIS A 403 9.14 -6.77 -4.69
N GLY A 404 8.91 -7.24 -3.47
CA GLY A 404 9.42 -8.54 -3.02
C GLY A 404 8.89 -9.70 -3.86
N HIS A 405 7.57 -9.76 -4.09
CA HIS A 405 6.95 -10.77 -4.96
C HIS A 405 7.49 -10.70 -6.41
N LYS A 406 7.61 -9.48 -6.97
CA LYS A 406 8.18 -9.27 -8.31
C LYS A 406 9.63 -9.75 -8.40
N ALA A 407 10.43 -9.45 -7.38
CA ALA A 407 11.83 -9.86 -7.33
C ALA A 407 11.95 -11.39 -7.17
N ALA A 408 11.12 -12.02 -6.34
CA ALA A 408 11.11 -13.47 -6.16
C ALA A 408 10.86 -14.21 -7.47
N ILE A 409 9.84 -13.81 -8.25
CA ILE A 409 9.58 -14.39 -9.58
C ILE A 409 10.80 -14.21 -10.50
N SER A 410 11.41 -13.03 -10.48
CA SER A 410 12.55 -12.71 -11.35
C SER A 410 13.81 -13.50 -10.97
N ILE A 411 14.04 -13.69 -9.67
CA ILE A 411 15.13 -14.51 -9.13
C ILE A 411 14.91 -15.99 -9.47
N ASP A 412 13.68 -16.51 -9.33
CA ASP A 412 13.36 -17.89 -9.68
C ASP A 412 13.63 -18.17 -11.16
N LEU A 413 13.10 -17.31 -12.05
CA LEU A 413 13.32 -17.42 -13.49
C LEU A 413 14.82 -17.35 -13.83
N PHE A 414 15.54 -16.39 -13.25
CA PHE A 414 16.98 -16.23 -13.46
C PHE A 414 17.78 -17.47 -13.02
N CYS A 415 17.50 -18.00 -11.82
CA CYS A 415 18.21 -19.17 -11.27
C CYS A 415 17.98 -20.45 -12.10
N HIS A 416 16.87 -20.53 -12.82
CA HIS A 416 16.52 -21.60 -13.75
C HIS A 416 16.95 -21.33 -15.20
N GLY A 417 17.72 -20.27 -15.46
CA GLY A 417 18.22 -19.92 -16.80
C GLY A 417 17.13 -19.41 -17.75
N LYS A 418 15.97 -18.98 -17.23
CA LYS A 418 14.89 -18.35 -18.00
C LYS A 418 15.09 -16.83 -18.01
N GLN A 419 14.51 -16.17 -19.01
CA GLN A 419 14.49 -14.71 -19.09
C GLN A 419 13.52 -14.15 -18.04
N PRO A 420 13.97 -13.28 -17.11
CA PRO A 420 13.11 -12.73 -16.05
C PRO A 420 11.90 -11.93 -16.56
N GLU A 421 11.95 -11.42 -17.79
CA GLU A 421 10.85 -10.72 -18.46
C GLU A 421 9.70 -11.67 -18.85
N ASN A 422 9.98 -12.95 -19.05
CA ASN A 422 8.99 -13.95 -19.48
C ASN A 422 8.22 -14.51 -18.29
N ARG A 423 7.39 -13.67 -17.67
CA ARG A 423 6.62 -14.03 -16.46
C ARG A 423 5.46 -15.00 -16.76
N PRO A 424 5.31 -16.09 -15.99
CA PRO A 424 4.30 -17.12 -16.24
C PRO A 424 2.89 -16.60 -15.99
N ASP A 425 1.97 -16.79 -16.94
CA ASP A 425 0.54 -16.45 -16.79
C ASP A 425 -0.19 -17.41 -15.85
N SER A 426 -1.30 -16.95 -15.26
CA SER A 426 -2.17 -17.84 -14.50
C SER A 426 -3.35 -18.28 -15.36
N ASP A 427 -3.57 -19.59 -15.38
CA ASP A 427 -4.86 -20.14 -15.75
C ASP A 427 -5.93 -19.60 -14.79
N PHE A 428 -7.11 -19.31 -15.34
CA PHE A 428 -8.24 -18.84 -14.57
C PHE A 428 -9.52 -19.58 -14.95
N ASN A 429 -10.43 -19.63 -13.99
CA ASN A 429 -11.78 -20.14 -14.19
C ASN A 429 -12.78 -19.11 -13.68
N LEU A 430 -13.97 -19.12 -14.27
CA LEU A 430 -15.12 -18.37 -13.80
C LEU A 430 -16.21 -19.34 -13.34
N ILE A 431 -16.71 -19.13 -12.12
CA ILE A 431 -17.72 -20.00 -11.52
C ILE A 431 -18.95 -19.18 -11.14
N SER A 432 -20.11 -19.54 -11.70
CA SER A 432 -21.39 -18.90 -11.34
C SER A 432 -21.64 -18.99 -9.84
N GLN A 433 -22.05 -17.86 -9.27
CA GLN A 433 -22.43 -17.72 -7.86
C GLN A 433 -23.94 -17.73 -7.65
N LYS A 434 -24.72 -18.00 -8.70
CA LYS A 434 -26.18 -18.10 -8.64
C LYS A 434 -26.58 -19.39 -7.92
N MET A 435 -27.44 -19.29 -6.90
CA MET A 435 -28.02 -20.46 -6.20
C MET A 435 -29.44 -20.77 -6.69
N GLY A 436 -30.20 -19.72 -7.01
CA GLY A 436 -31.57 -19.81 -7.50
C GLY A 436 -31.89 -18.64 -8.42
N MET A 437 -33.15 -18.48 -8.81
CA MET A 437 -33.53 -17.36 -9.71
C MET A 437 -33.26 -15.99 -9.09
N HIS A 438 -33.48 -15.85 -7.78
CA HIS A 438 -33.37 -14.60 -7.00
C HIS A 438 -32.44 -14.74 -5.78
N GLU A 439 -31.50 -15.69 -5.81
CA GLU A 439 -30.64 -15.98 -4.66
C GLU A 439 -29.18 -16.14 -5.07
N TRP A 440 -28.31 -15.39 -4.41
CA TRP A 440 -26.86 -15.36 -4.59
C TRP A 440 -26.15 -15.97 -3.38
N ARG A 441 -24.93 -16.49 -3.60
CA ARG A 441 -24.06 -16.99 -2.51
C ARG A 441 -23.50 -15.90 -1.58
N TYR A 442 -23.83 -14.63 -1.82
CA TYR A 442 -23.27 -13.47 -1.15
C TYR A 442 -24.32 -12.36 -1.06
N ASP A 443 -24.10 -11.43 -0.12
CA ASP A 443 -24.91 -10.21 0.02
C ASP A 443 -24.17 -9.02 -0.61
N ASN A 444 -24.89 -8.12 -1.27
CA ASN A 444 -24.34 -6.95 -1.95
C ASN A 444 -25.29 -5.76 -1.95
N GLN A 445 -26.05 -5.60 -0.86
CA GLN A 445 -27.02 -4.51 -0.70
C GLN A 445 -26.42 -3.12 -0.98
N ILE A 446 -27.11 -2.40 -1.86
CA ILE A 446 -26.86 -1.00 -2.21
C ILE A 446 -27.72 -0.12 -1.27
N GLU A 447 -27.52 -0.28 0.03
CA GLU A 447 -28.15 0.56 1.04
C GLU A 447 -27.15 1.58 1.57
N HIS A 448 -27.64 2.78 1.90
CA HIS A 448 -26.80 3.82 2.50
C HIS A 448 -26.53 3.50 3.96
N HIS A 449 -25.32 3.02 4.24
CA HIS A 449 -24.83 2.77 5.59
C HIS A 449 -23.67 3.73 5.91
N GLN A 450 -23.72 4.38 7.07
CA GLN A 450 -22.61 5.24 7.50
C GLN A 450 -21.39 4.38 7.84
N ARG A 451 -20.22 4.79 7.35
CA ARG A 451 -18.94 4.17 7.73
C ARG A 451 -18.76 4.26 9.25
N LEU A 452 -18.51 3.11 9.88
CA LEU A 452 -18.31 3.04 11.32
C LEU A 452 -16.94 3.62 11.69
N ALA A 453 -16.93 4.46 12.72
CA ALA A 453 -15.71 4.99 13.31
C ALA A 453 -15.00 3.87 14.09
N VAL A 454 -13.68 3.85 14.03
CA VAL A 454 -12.88 2.91 14.82
C VAL A 454 -12.93 3.36 16.29
N PRO A 455 -13.19 2.45 17.24
CA PRO A 455 -13.03 2.73 18.65
C PRO A 455 -11.59 3.15 19.00
N HIS A 456 -11.46 4.18 19.83
CA HIS A 456 -10.18 4.67 20.35
C HIS A 456 -10.21 4.63 21.87
N ILE A 457 -9.03 4.48 22.48
CA ILE A 457 -8.88 4.86 23.89
C ILE A 457 -9.07 6.37 24.05
N ASP A 458 -9.38 6.81 25.27
CA ASP A 458 -9.46 8.23 25.56
C ASP A 458 -8.11 8.92 25.26
N TRP A 459 -8.14 10.05 24.55
CA TRP A 459 -6.94 10.76 24.10
C TRP A 459 -6.03 11.22 25.26
N GLN A 460 -6.59 11.50 26.44
CA GLN A 460 -5.81 11.84 27.63
C GLN A 460 -5.08 10.62 28.19
N GLN A 461 -5.67 9.43 28.09
CA GLN A 461 -5.02 8.16 28.46
C GLN A 461 -3.98 7.73 27.42
N ALA A 462 -4.25 7.94 26.13
CA ALA A 462 -3.33 7.64 25.02
C ALA A 462 -1.98 8.33 25.13
N SER A 463 -1.97 9.51 25.78
CA SER A 463 -0.77 10.33 25.94
C SER A 463 0.11 9.92 27.12
N GLN A 464 -0.35 9.01 27.99
CA GLN A 464 0.35 8.65 29.24
C GLN A 464 1.38 7.51 29.07
N GLN A 465 1.22 6.66 28.05
CA GLN A 465 2.07 5.49 27.84
C GLN A 465 2.51 5.41 26.37
N LEU A 466 3.81 5.24 26.13
CA LEU A 466 4.41 5.17 24.80
C LEU A 466 3.95 3.96 23.98
N ALA A 467 3.70 2.83 24.65
CA ALA A 467 3.44 1.54 24.02
C ALA A 467 1.95 1.24 23.81
N THR A 468 1.05 2.02 24.40
CA THR A 468 -0.39 1.71 24.39
C THR A 468 -0.97 2.00 23.03
N GLU A 469 -1.51 0.96 22.39
CA GLU A 469 -2.16 1.09 21.09
C GLU A 469 -3.39 2.00 21.21
N VAL A 470 -3.45 3.05 20.39
CA VAL A 470 -4.49 4.09 20.51
C VAL A 470 -5.82 3.62 19.90
N GLU A 471 -5.74 2.97 18.75
CA GLU A 471 -6.88 2.39 18.07
C GLU A 471 -7.12 0.97 18.57
N LEU A 472 -8.33 0.70 19.05
CA LEU A 472 -8.69 -0.62 19.60
C LEU A 472 -9.13 -1.62 18.51
N GLY A 473 -9.32 -1.17 17.27
CA GLY A 473 -9.87 -1.99 16.19
C GLY A 473 -11.39 -2.17 16.30
N PHE A 474 -11.98 -2.95 15.40
CA PHE A 474 -13.40 -3.29 15.46
C PHE A 474 -13.61 -4.55 16.28
N ASP A 475 -14.63 -4.54 17.12
CA ASP A 475 -15.17 -5.77 17.68
C ASP A 475 -15.90 -6.60 16.60
N GLU A 476 -16.28 -7.84 16.92
CA GLU A 476 -16.95 -8.74 15.96
C GLU A 476 -18.24 -8.15 15.36
N GLN A 477 -19.01 -7.40 16.15
CA GLN A 477 -20.28 -6.83 15.72
C GLN A 477 -20.05 -5.66 14.74
N LEU A 478 -19.18 -4.72 15.11
CA LEU A 478 -18.80 -3.60 14.25
C LEU A 478 -18.11 -4.10 12.98
N ALA A 479 -17.27 -5.14 13.10
CA ALA A 479 -16.61 -5.75 11.96
C ALA A 479 -17.60 -6.37 10.98
N LEU A 480 -18.63 -7.08 11.47
CA LEU A 480 -19.67 -7.65 10.63
C LEU A 480 -20.46 -6.56 9.90
N GLN A 481 -20.89 -5.52 10.62
CA GLN A 481 -21.63 -4.40 10.05
C GLN A 481 -20.82 -3.66 8.97
N GLU A 482 -19.54 -3.39 9.23
CA GLU A 482 -18.68 -2.72 8.26
C GLU A 482 -18.32 -3.64 7.08
N ALA A 483 -18.16 -4.95 7.30
CA ALA A 483 -17.91 -5.93 6.23
C ALA A 483 -19.09 -6.06 5.27
N GLN A 484 -20.33 -5.96 5.77
CA GLN A 484 -21.56 -5.99 4.95
C GLN A 484 -21.67 -4.81 3.99
N ARG A 485 -20.92 -3.71 4.20
CA ARG A 485 -20.84 -2.59 3.25
C ARG A 485 -20.07 -2.94 1.97
N CYS A 486 -19.33 -4.05 1.95
CA CYS A 486 -18.63 -4.50 0.75
C CYS A 486 -19.60 -4.96 -0.34
N LEU A 487 -19.44 -4.40 -1.55
CA LEU A 487 -20.29 -4.71 -2.71
C LEU A 487 -19.91 -6.02 -3.42
N ASN A 488 -18.91 -6.76 -2.92
CA ASN A 488 -18.45 -8.02 -3.53
C ASN A 488 -18.11 -7.88 -5.04
N CYS A 489 -17.42 -6.79 -5.40
CA CYS A 489 -17.10 -6.48 -6.81
C CYS A 489 -16.15 -7.50 -7.47
N ASP A 490 -15.54 -8.40 -6.70
CA ASP A 490 -14.77 -9.54 -7.21
C ASP A 490 -15.64 -10.56 -7.96
N ILE A 491 -16.96 -10.55 -7.70
CA ILE A 491 -17.93 -11.32 -8.47
C ILE A 491 -18.22 -10.56 -9.77
N GLN A 492 -17.77 -11.14 -10.87
CA GLN A 492 -17.74 -10.54 -12.19
C GLN A 492 -19.10 -10.66 -12.88
N THR A 493 -19.57 -9.58 -13.50
CA THR A 493 -20.72 -9.65 -14.41
C THR A 493 -20.26 -10.22 -15.74
N VAL A 494 -20.78 -11.39 -16.13
CA VAL A 494 -20.45 -12.03 -17.40
C VAL A 494 -21.66 -11.98 -18.32
N PHE A 495 -21.44 -11.53 -19.55
CA PHE A 495 -22.48 -11.41 -20.57
C PHE A 495 -22.27 -12.42 -21.69
N THR A 496 -23.34 -13.14 -22.06
CA THR A 496 -23.36 -14.11 -23.16
C THR A 496 -24.26 -13.58 -24.28
N GLU A 497 -23.67 -13.14 -25.38
CA GLU A 497 -24.38 -12.48 -26.47
C GLU A 497 -25.47 -13.36 -27.09
N SER A 498 -25.18 -14.65 -27.28
CA SER A 498 -26.10 -15.62 -27.92
C SER A 498 -27.39 -15.89 -27.14
N LYS A 499 -27.45 -15.49 -25.86
CA LYS A 499 -28.64 -15.62 -25.01
C LYS A 499 -29.43 -14.32 -24.90
N CYS A 500 -28.86 -13.18 -25.30
CA CYS A 500 -29.54 -11.90 -25.18
C CYS A 500 -30.69 -11.83 -26.20
N ILE A 501 -31.85 -11.37 -25.74
CA ILE A 501 -33.05 -11.13 -26.57
C ILE A 501 -33.42 -9.64 -26.63
N GLU A 502 -32.55 -8.76 -26.12
CA GLU A 502 -32.71 -7.30 -26.15
C GLU A 502 -34.03 -6.80 -25.56
N CYS A 503 -34.47 -7.40 -24.45
CA CYS A 503 -35.67 -7.00 -23.74
C CYS A 503 -35.54 -5.74 -22.86
N SER A 504 -34.36 -5.08 -22.87
CA SER A 504 -33.98 -3.93 -22.03
C SER A 504 -34.13 -4.06 -20.51
N ALA A 505 -34.54 -5.21 -19.99
CA ALA A 505 -34.76 -5.40 -18.56
C ALA A 505 -33.51 -5.17 -17.68
N CYS A 506 -32.31 -5.40 -18.21
CA CYS A 506 -31.05 -5.12 -17.51
C CYS A 506 -30.65 -3.64 -17.55
N GLU A 507 -31.14 -2.87 -18.52
CA GLU A 507 -30.99 -1.42 -18.55
C GLU A 507 -31.89 -0.79 -17.50
N ASP A 508 -33.17 -1.16 -17.51
CA ASP A 508 -34.22 -0.60 -16.65
C ASP A 508 -33.97 -0.83 -15.16
N ILE A 509 -33.40 -1.98 -14.78
CA ILE A 509 -33.12 -2.33 -13.38
C ILE A 509 -31.78 -1.78 -12.87
N CYS A 510 -30.94 -1.24 -13.76
CA CYS A 510 -29.60 -0.81 -13.37
C CYS A 510 -29.67 0.45 -12.51
N PRO A 511 -29.23 0.43 -11.25
CA PRO A 511 -29.36 1.58 -10.35
C PRO A 511 -28.47 2.76 -10.74
N LEU A 512 -27.46 2.53 -11.59
CA LEU A 512 -26.49 3.53 -12.05
C LEU A 512 -26.53 3.75 -13.57
N ASP A 513 -27.54 3.20 -14.25
CA ASP A 513 -27.74 3.39 -15.70
C ASP A 513 -26.51 3.05 -16.58
N CYS A 514 -25.69 2.09 -16.14
CA CYS A 514 -24.40 1.83 -16.78
C CYS A 514 -24.44 0.86 -17.97
N ILE A 515 -25.55 0.16 -18.22
CA ILE A 515 -25.71 -0.81 -19.32
C ILE A 515 -26.49 -0.17 -20.46
N ASN A 516 -25.97 -0.17 -21.67
CA ASN A 516 -26.57 0.50 -22.82
C ASN A 516 -26.60 -0.44 -24.03
N PHE A 517 -27.71 -0.51 -24.75
CA PHE A 517 -27.74 -1.09 -26.10
C PHE A 517 -27.74 0.01 -27.15
N ILE A 518 -26.73 0.01 -28.03
CA ILE A 518 -26.55 1.05 -29.05
C ILE A 518 -26.22 0.44 -30.41
N ASP A 519 -26.41 1.21 -31.47
CA ASP A 519 -25.92 0.86 -32.81
C ASP A 519 -24.39 0.65 -32.81
N ASP A 520 -23.92 -0.38 -33.51
CA ASP A 520 -22.47 -0.60 -33.66
C ASP A 520 -21.82 0.58 -34.39
N ILE A 521 -20.95 1.28 -33.67
CA ILE A 521 -20.13 2.34 -34.23
C ILE A 521 -19.02 1.63 -35.03
N HIS A 522 -19.23 1.47 -36.34
CA HIS A 522 -18.31 0.85 -37.30
C HIS A 522 -17.03 1.68 -37.54
N LYS A 523 -16.40 2.16 -36.46
CA LYS A 523 -15.13 2.88 -36.46
C LYS A 523 -14.20 2.22 -35.46
N SER A 524 -12.91 2.20 -35.80
CA SER A 524 -11.82 1.88 -34.89
C SER A 524 -11.29 3.18 -34.28
N GLY A 525 -11.01 3.17 -32.98
CA GLY A 525 -10.58 4.34 -32.24
C GLY A 525 -10.73 4.15 -30.74
N ASP A 526 -10.36 5.17 -29.98
CA ASP A 526 -10.57 5.23 -28.54
C ASP A 526 -12.07 5.16 -28.21
N ALA A 527 -12.43 4.24 -27.32
CA ALA A 527 -13.82 3.99 -26.96
C ALA A 527 -14.43 5.18 -26.21
N ASN A 528 -13.65 5.89 -25.39
CA ASN A 528 -14.15 7.09 -24.68
C ASN A 528 -14.61 8.16 -25.69
N THR A 529 -13.81 8.42 -26.72
CA THR A 529 -14.15 9.38 -27.77
C THR A 529 -15.36 8.93 -28.60
N LEU A 530 -15.47 7.64 -28.93
CA LEU A 530 -16.53 7.13 -29.79
C LEU A 530 -17.90 7.06 -29.10
N LEU A 531 -17.91 6.86 -27.78
CA LEU A 531 -19.11 6.69 -26.94
C LEU A 531 -19.57 7.98 -26.25
N ALA A 532 -18.76 9.04 -26.25
CA ALA A 532 -19.13 10.35 -25.69
C ALA A 532 -20.48 10.85 -26.25
N GLY A 533 -21.39 11.24 -25.37
CA GLY A 533 -22.74 11.70 -25.72
C GLY A 533 -23.70 10.61 -26.20
N LYS A 534 -23.32 9.33 -26.14
CA LYS A 534 -24.15 8.20 -26.65
C LYS A 534 -24.63 7.23 -25.57
N LEU A 535 -24.12 7.35 -24.36
CA LEU A 535 -24.53 6.55 -23.21
C LEU A 535 -25.54 7.33 -22.36
N ARG A 536 -26.36 6.63 -21.57
CA ARG A 536 -27.35 7.28 -20.68
C ARG A 536 -26.71 8.18 -19.62
N VAL A 537 -25.54 7.76 -19.14
CA VAL A 537 -24.74 8.50 -18.15
C VAL A 537 -23.35 8.69 -18.72
N GLU A 538 -22.84 9.91 -18.60
CA GLU A 538 -21.46 10.22 -18.97
C GLU A 538 -20.51 9.64 -17.93
N LYS A 539 -19.41 9.10 -18.41
CA LYS A 539 -18.39 8.48 -17.57
C LYS A 539 -17.66 9.52 -16.74
N ALA A 540 -17.39 9.19 -15.48
CA ALA A 540 -16.66 10.08 -14.57
C ALA A 540 -15.14 9.98 -14.79
N THR A 541 -14.62 8.77 -14.98
CA THR A 541 -13.18 8.50 -15.05
C THR A 541 -12.80 7.80 -16.35
N PRO A 542 -11.98 8.38 -17.25
CA PRO A 542 -11.66 7.78 -18.54
C PRO A 542 -10.78 6.51 -18.47
N GLU A 543 -10.14 6.24 -17.33
CA GLU A 543 -9.10 5.22 -17.12
C GLU A 543 -9.65 3.77 -17.08
N GLN A 544 -10.88 3.60 -16.59
CA GLN A 544 -11.53 2.30 -16.53
C GLN A 544 -12.05 1.89 -17.91
N ASP A 545 -11.91 0.63 -18.35
CA ASP A 545 -12.37 0.26 -19.70
C ASP A 545 -13.89 0.03 -19.75
N TYR A 546 -14.50 0.29 -20.91
CA TYR A 546 -15.87 -0.19 -21.15
C TYR A 546 -15.88 -1.71 -21.38
N PHE A 547 -16.95 -2.36 -20.94
CA PHE A 547 -17.25 -3.73 -21.30
C PHE A 547 -18.19 -3.76 -22.52
N ILE A 548 -17.65 -4.11 -23.67
CA ILE A 548 -18.31 -4.07 -24.97
C ILE A 548 -18.51 -5.50 -25.49
N SER A 549 -19.76 -5.86 -25.79
CA SER A 549 -20.10 -7.17 -26.35
C SER A 549 -19.75 -7.28 -27.85
N ASP A 550 -19.84 -8.50 -28.38
CA ASP A 550 -20.01 -8.67 -29.83
C ASP A 550 -21.40 -8.19 -30.29
N LYS A 551 -21.63 -8.19 -31.61
CA LYS A 551 -22.92 -7.89 -32.21
C LYS A 551 -24.00 -8.87 -31.72
N LEU A 552 -25.13 -8.31 -31.34
CA LEU A 552 -26.33 -9.04 -30.96
C LEU A 552 -27.15 -9.42 -32.19
N HIS A 553 -28.22 -10.18 -32.00
CA HIS A 553 -29.03 -10.69 -33.11
C HIS A 553 -29.73 -9.59 -33.91
N THR A 554 -29.98 -8.40 -33.33
CA THR A 554 -30.51 -7.24 -34.07
C THR A 554 -29.44 -6.43 -34.80
N GLY A 555 -28.16 -6.65 -34.50
CA GLY A 555 -27.05 -5.83 -34.99
C GLY A 555 -26.57 -4.74 -34.02
N HIS A 556 -27.28 -4.48 -32.91
CA HIS A 556 -26.77 -3.62 -31.82
C HIS A 556 -25.58 -4.26 -31.08
N ILE A 557 -24.92 -3.45 -30.25
CA ILE A 557 -23.93 -3.88 -29.28
C ILE A 557 -24.39 -3.51 -27.87
N MET A 558 -23.99 -4.31 -26.87
CA MET A 558 -24.12 -3.96 -25.47
C MET A 558 -22.83 -3.28 -25.01
N VAL A 559 -22.98 -2.13 -24.38
CA VAL A 559 -21.89 -1.36 -23.75
C VAL A 559 -22.22 -1.17 -22.29
N LYS A 560 -21.40 -1.74 -21.41
CA LYS A 560 -21.47 -1.51 -19.97
C LYS A 560 -20.30 -0.63 -19.53
N ASP A 561 -20.60 0.44 -18.82
CA ASP A 561 -19.58 1.27 -18.17
C ASP A 561 -19.13 0.65 -16.83
N GLU A 562 -17.89 0.17 -16.80
CA GLU A 562 -17.29 -0.41 -15.59
C GLU A 562 -16.91 0.65 -14.54
N ASP A 563 -16.74 1.91 -14.95
CA ASP A 563 -16.52 3.04 -14.03
C ASP A 563 -17.76 3.35 -13.20
N LEU A 564 -18.95 3.03 -13.73
CA LEU A 564 -20.20 3.22 -13.01
C LEU A 564 -20.65 1.92 -12.33
N CYS A 565 -20.54 0.77 -13.00
CA CYS A 565 -21.10 -0.49 -12.51
C CYS A 565 -20.64 -0.87 -11.08
N VAL A 566 -21.58 -1.11 -10.17
CA VAL A 566 -21.27 -1.54 -8.77
C VAL A 566 -21.31 -3.05 -8.55
N HIS A 567 -21.50 -3.85 -9.60
CA HIS A 567 -21.56 -5.33 -9.53
C HIS A 567 -22.67 -5.85 -8.60
N CYS A 568 -23.79 -5.13 -8.54
CA CYS A 568 -24.95 -5.51 -7.72
C CYS A 568 -25.70 -6.76 -8.20
N GLY A 569 -25.41 -7.29 -9.38
CA GLY A 569 -26.04 -8.52 -9.88
C GLY A 569 -27.51 -8.42 -10.31
N LEU A 570 -28.15 -7.25 -10.13
CA LEU A 570 -29.55 -7.02 -10.53
C LEU A 570 -29.78 -7.28 -12.03
N CYS A 571 -28.80 -7.00 -12.89
CA CYS A 571 -28.88 -7.33 -14.31
C CYS A 571 -28.98 -8.84 -14.55
N ALA A 572 -28.27 -9.66 -13.78
CA ALA A 572 -28.28 -11.12 -13.86
C ALA A 572 -29.49 -11.76 -13.15
N GLU A 573 -30.04 -11.08 -12.15
CA GLU A 573 -31.29 -11.47 -11.51
C GLU A 573 -32.49 -11.23 -12.42
N ARG A 574 -32.55 -10.04 -13.05
CA ARG A 574 -33.67 -9.65 -13.89
C ARG A 574 -33.65 -10.27 -15.29
N CYS A 575 -32.49 -10.76 -15.75
CA CYS A 575 -32.34 -11.31 -17.09
C CYS A 575 -33.16 -12.61 -17.29
N PRO A 576 -34.18 -12.63 -18.17
CA PRO A 576 -35.06 -13.79 -18.32
C PRO A 576 -34.39 -14.98 -19.03
N THR A 577 -33.31 -14.73 -19.77
CA THR A 577 -32.61 -15.76 -20.54
C THR A 577 -31.29 -16.21 -19.91
N GLY A 578 -30.87 -15.58 -18.81
CA GLY A 578 -29.54 -15.80 -18.22
C GLY A 578 -28.41 -15.38 -19.16
N ALA A 579 -28.63 -14.35 -19.99
CA ALA A 579 -27.57 -13.69 -20.76
C ALA A 579 -26.57 -12.98 -19.85
N TRP A 580 -27.02 -12.46 -18.71
CA TRP A 580 -26.16 -11.99 -17.63
C TRP A 580 -26.02 -13.07 -16.56
N ASP A 581 -24.79 -13.26 -16.06
CA ASP A 581 -24.47 -14.11 -14.93
C ASP A 581 -23.47 -13.39 -14.00
N MET A 582 -23.43 -13.81 -12.74
CA MET A 582 -22.46 -13.33 -11.74
C MET A 582 -21.49 -14.46 -11.44
N GLN A 583 -20.24 -14.31 -11.88
CA GLN A 583 -19.23 -15.38 -11.81
C GLN A 583 -18.02 -14.94 -11.00
N LYS A 584 -17.59 -15.78 -10.05
CA LYS A 584 -16.37 -15.55 -9.29
C LYS A 584 -15.16 -15.95 -10.13
N LEU A 585 -14.17 -15.07 -10.22
CA LEU A 585 -12.86 -15.38 -10.76
C LEU A 585 -12.08 -16.28 -9.79
N ILE A 586 -11.53 -17.38 -10.29
CA ILE A 586 -10.60 -18.24 -9.56
C ILE A 586 -9.30 -18.28 -10.35
N LEU A 587 -8.21 -17.89 -9.71
CA LEU A 587 -6.87 -17.97 -10.26
C LEU A 587 -6.17 -19.22 -9.73
N SER A 588 -5.48 -19.93 -10.62
CA SER A 588 -4.67 -21.10 -10.23
C SER A 588 -3.40 -20.68 -9.49
N ASN A 589 -2.86 -19.49 -9.78
CA ASN A 589 -1.75 -18.89 -9.05
C ASN A 589 -2.02 -17.41 -8.78
N ILE A 590 -2.26 -17.05 -7.51
CA ILE A 590 -2.54 -15.66 -7.12
C ILE A 590 -1.30 -14.76 -7.24
N GLU A 591 -0.09 -15.31 -7.19
CA GLU A 591 1.16 -14.54 -7.36
C GLU A 591 1.33 -14.04 -8.81
N ALA A 592 0.63 -14.66 -9.78
CA ALA A 592 0.55 -14.13 -11.14
C ALA A 592 -0.19 -12.79 -11.23
N THR A 593 -0.91 -12.38 -10.20
CA THR A 593 -1.49 -11.02 -10.15
C THR A 593 -0.42 -9.95 -9.99
N ILE A 594 0.74 -10.28 -9.44
CA ILE A 594 1.84 -9.36 -9.13
C ILE A 594 2.82 -9.25 -10.32
N LYS A 595 2.33 -9.58 -11.52
CA LYS A 595 3.08 -9.58 -12.76
C LYS A 595 3.69 -8.24 -13.13
#